data_AF-A0A2T7SQV5-F1
#
_entry.id   AF-A0A2T7SQV5-F1
#
_cell.length_a   1.000
_cell.length_b   1.000
_cell.length_c   1.000
_cell.angle_alpha   90.00
_cell.angle_beta   90.00
_cell.angle_gamma   90.00
#
_symmetry.space_group_name_H-M   'P 1'
#
loop_
_entity.id
_entity.type
_entity.pdbx_description
1 polymer ?
#
loop_
_entity_poly.entity_id
_entity_poly.type
_entity_poly.pdbx_seq_one_letter_code
_entity_poly.pdbx_strand_id
1 'polypeptide(L)' 'MFPGNLLVPFSQPVTAGLATVGGTRLYVSRGAGASVPPARGGAPPEITVVERRAV' A
#
# COMPACT_ATOMS: atom_id res chain seq x y z
N MET A 1 1.22 -7.32 -13.79
CA MET A 1 1.35 -7.46 -15.25
C MET A 1 0.69 -6.28 -15.94
N PHE A 2 1.13 -5.95 -17.15
CA PHE A 2 0.50 -4.96 -18.02
C PHE A 2 -0.92 -5.41 -18.41
N PRO A 3 -1.92 -4.51 -18.48
CA PRO A 3 -1.84 -3.06 -18.25
C PRO A 3 -2.19 -2.60 -16.82
N GLY A 4 -2.64 -3.51 -15.95
CA GLY A 4 -3.18 -3.15 -14.62
C GLY A 4 -2.21 -2.38 -13.74
N ASN A 5 -0.90 -2.61 -13.89
CA ASN A 5 0.17 -1.83 -13.24
C ASN A 5 0.17 -0.32 -13.58
N LEU A 6 -0.42 0.10 -14.70
CA LEU A 6 -0.59 1.52 -15.05
C LEU A 6 -1.77 2.16 -14.33
N LEU A 7 -2.75 1.36 -13.89
CA LEU A 7 -3.93 1.84 -13.18
C LEU A 7 -3.73 1.93 -11.66
N VAL A 8 -2.70 1.25 -11.14
CA VAL A 8 -2.35 1.23 -9.71
C VAL A 8 -2.18 2.62 -9.07
N PRO A 9 -1.50 3.60 -9.70
CA PRO A 9 -1.32 4.93 -9.10
C PRO A 9 -2.62 5.70 -8.86
N PHE A 10 -3.71 5.34 -9.56
CA PHE A 10 -4.99 6.03 -9.40
C PHE A 10 -5.76 5.59 -8.15
N SER A 11 -5.55 4.35 -7.67
CA SER A 11 -6.22 3.82 -6.49
C SER A 11 -5.34 3.79 -5.24
N GLN A 12 -4.02 3.85 -5.41
CA GLN A 12 -3.06 3.72 -4.32
C GLN A 12 -2.25 5.01 -4.13
N PRO A 13 -2.33 5.66 -2.96
CA PRO A 13 -1.63 6.93 -2.70
C PRO A 13 -0.11 6.80 -2.64
N VAL A 14 0.42 5.60 -2.38
CA VAL A 14 1.85 5.32 -2.28
C VAL A 14 2.12 3.95 -2.91
N THR A 15 3.00 3.91 -3.91
CA THR A 15 3.29 2.69 -4.69
C THR A 15 4.68 2.11 -4.41
N ALA A 16 5.61 2.90 -3.86
CA ALA A 16 6.93 2.46 -3.41
C ALA A 16 7.58 3.50 -2.49
N GLY A 17 8.48 3.06 -1.63
CA GLY A 17 9.30 3.91 -0.78
C GLY A 17 8.64 4.28 0.55
N LEU A 18 9.26 5.22 1.25
CA LEU A 18 8.75 5.78 2.50
C LEU A 18 7.93 7.04 2.20
N ALA A 19 6.70 7.09 2.69
CA ALA A 19 5.81 8.24 2.56
C ALA A 19 5.09 8.52 3.88
N THR A 20 4.52 9.71 3.99
CA THR A 20 3.64 10.08 5.10
C THR A 20 2.23 10.24 4.57
N VAL A 21 1.29 9.46 5.11
CA VAL A 21 -0.13 9.50 4.73
C VAL A 21 -0.93 9.77 6.01
N GLY A 22 -1.67 10.89 6.05
CA GLY A 22 -2.49 11.25 7.21
C GLY A 22 -1.72 11.37 8.54
N GLY A 23 -0.43 11.76 8.50
CA GLY A 23 0.43 11.85 9.68
C GLY A 23 1.12 10.53 10.09
N THR A 24 0.83 9.43 9.39
CA THR A 24 1.44 8.11 9.64
C THR A 24 2.52 7.79 8.61
N ARG A 25 3.64 7.21 9.06
CA ARG A 25 4.73 6.75 8.17
C ARG A 25 4.37 5.41 7.54
N LEU A 26 4.30 5.38 6.23
CA LEU A 26 4.02 4.19 5.41
C LEU A 26 5.27 3.83 4.61
N TYR A 27 5.74 2.59 4.71
CA TYR A 27 6.85 2.06 3.91
C TYR A 27 6.35 0.95 2.99
N VAL A 28 6.51 1.15 1.67
CA VAL A 28 6.12 0.19 0.65
C VAL A 28 7.37 -0.33 -0.06
N SER A 29 7.65 -1.62 0.07
CA SER A 29 8.77 -2.24 -0.65
C SER A 29 8.43 -2.36 -2.14
N ARG A 30 9.43 -2.18 -3.02
CA ARG A 30 9.24 -2.29 -4.48
C ARG A 30 8.81 -3.69 -4.95
N GLY A 31 8.83 -4.69 -4.06
CA GLY A 31 8.51 -6.09 -4.35
C GLY A 31 7.12 -6.56 -3.91
N ALA A 32 6.40 -5.77 -3.11
CA ALA A 32 5.06 -6.11 -2.64
C ALA A 32 4.00 -5.24 -3.35
N GLY A 33 3.87 -5.42 -4.66
CA GLY A 33 2.70 -4.94 -5.39
C GLY A 33 1.56 -5.95 -5.25
N ALA A 34 0.33 -5.50 -5.00
CA ALA A 34 -0.87 -6.30 -5.20
C ALA A 34 -1.05 -6.54 -6.71
N SER A 35 -0.31 -7.50 -7.24
CA SER A 35 -0.26 -7.83 -8.67
C SER A 35 -1.55 -8.49 -9.18
N VAL A 36 -2.48 -8.76 -8.27
CA VAL A 36 -3.84 -9.22 -8.53
C VAL A 36 -4.74 -8.29 -7.72
N PRO A 37 -5.90 -7.84 -8.24
CA PRO A 37 -6.92 -7.24 -7.37
C PRO A 37 -7.07 -8.17 -6.16
N PRO A 38 -7.05 -7.65 -4.92
CA PRO A 38 -7.35 -8.47 -3.78
C PRO A 38 -8.62 -9.24 -4.12
N ALA A 39 -8.64 -10.56 -3.92
CA ALA A 39 -9.87 -11.36 -4.02
C ALA A 39 -10.89 -11.00 -2.92
N ARG A 40 -10.91 -9.71 -2.54
CA ARG A 40 -11.67 -9.01 -1.53
C ARG A 40 -12.32 -7.78 -2.17
N GLY A 41 -12.93 -7.95 -3.36
CA GLY A 41 -13.76 -6.91 -3.95
C GLY A 41 -14.89 -6.57 -2.98
N GLY A 42 -14.88 -5.35 -2.43
CA GLY A 42 -15.88 -4.88 -1.46
C GLY A 42 -15.55 -5.10 0.02
N ALA A 43 -14.44 -5.78 0.37
CA ALA A 43 -14.01 -5.83 1.76
C ALA A 43 -13.20 -4.56 2.11
N PRO A 44 -13.35 -3.99 3.32
CA PRO A 44 -12.52 -2.87 3.75
C PRO A 44 -11.03 -3.23 3.72
N PRO A 45 -10.14 -2.31 3.34
CA PRO A 45 -8.70 -2.53 3.48
C PRO A 45 -8.31 -2.64 4.96
N GLU A 46 -7.52 -3.66 5.29
CA GLU A 46 -6.97 -3.87 6.64
C GLU A 46 -5.50 -3.45 6.65
N ILE A 47 -5.13 -2.45 7.46
CA ILE A 47 -3.75 -1.97 7.63
C ILE A 47 -3.38 -2.10 9.10
N THR A 48 -2.38 -2.92 9.41
CA THR A 48 -1.82 -3.05 10.77
C THR A 48 -0.94 -1.84 11.08
N VAL A 49 -1.25 -1.12 12.15
CA VAL A 49 -0.42 -0.02 12.67
C VAL A 49 0.62 -0.58 13.63
N VAL A 50 1.88 -0.22 13.42
CA VAL A 50 2.97 -0.55 14.34
C VAL A 50 3.58 0.74 14.87
N GLU A 51 3.61 0.87 16.19
CA GLU A 51 4.27 2.00 16.85
C GLU A 51 5.71 1.66 17.21
N ARG A 52 6.63 2.60 16.98
CA ARG A 52 8.02 2.43 17.41
C ARG A 52 8.16 2.85 18.87
N ARG A 53 8.53 1.90 19.72
CA ARG A 53 8.98 2.15 21.09
C ARG A 53 10.50 2.30 21.09
N ALA A 54 11.02 3.44 21.54
CA ALA A 54 12.42 3.57 21.90
C ALA A 54 12.65 2.88 23.26
N VAL A 55 13.71 2.09 23.35
CA VAL A 55 14.20 1.50 24.62
C VAL A 55 15.18 2.47 25.24
#